data_AF-A0A6N7XMK5-F1
#
_entry.id   AF-A0A6N7XMK5-F1
#
_cell.length_a   1.000
_cell.length_b   1.000
_cell.length_c   1.000
_cell.angle_alpha   90.00
_cell.angle_beta   90.00
_cell.angle_gamma   90.00
#
_symmetry.space_group_name_H-M   'P 1'
#
loop_
_entity.id
_entity.type
_entity.pdbx_description
1 polymer ?
#
loop_
_entity_poly.entity_id
_entity_poly.type
_entity_poly.pdbx_seq_one_letter_code
_entity_poly.pdbx_strand_id
1 'polypeptide(L)'
;MFTFIKMDLKQKLRSPLTYFIILALCIMSILHISETKKVRESRFFKGHNPYYYLLQGASNINSFEDWKTLYPKAYQAMTTLIDTEKNIINADMEKDIEELNRLNAFYNLLMSKYSSVRQDYILNNIFYKKVIDMWNDVSDGIVYEDIDLTPMNRIDKMGDTFLLVSKYYYQLYKNDLEPIYLDDTNNITYLYEYFFKIIPKFIILIPILFVYNSINKEKNTGSLKLVITQSISRWKYYISKWISGVIHVLFVIFTPGILISTILGFTNGFVSMKYPAIYFKGIMSSFIPVPNYFDTLKKEIGIGNLRLLFHNFNYVAPIHKHDAIWVYEHKNMEVIEFYKYLFMVLLLTILFVGFCVALVQLISAIVNKEIISFAVGIGIFAIGILVSSPFKYDEHLNLSPFTMENASRIIIGTYNVTGLVSVIVLFVTTAILLTLGCRYFRRKEI
;
A
#
# COMPACT_ATOMS: atom_id res chain seq x y z
N MET A 1 -3.72 36.37 6.11
CA MET A 1 -3.85 34.90 6.14
C MET A 1 -2.47 34.25 5.95
N PHE A 2 -1.82 34.44 4.80
CA PHE A 2 -0.48 33.91 4.53
C PHE A 2 0.57 34.29 5.60
N THR A 3 0.59 35.53 6.06
CA THR A 3 1.49 35.99 7.14
C THR A 3 1.32 35.17 8.43
N PHE A 4 0.08 34.87 8.84
CA PHE A 4 -0.18 34.04 10.03
C PHE A 4 0.28 32.61 9.84
N ILE A 5 0.03 32.02 8.67
CA ILE A 5 0.50 30.68 8.34
C ILE A 5 2.03 30.64 8.45
N LYS A 6 2.73 31.60 7.85
CA LYS A 6 4.20 31.68 7.87
C LYS A 6 4.76 31.87 9.27
N MET A 7 4.17 32.75 10.09
CA MET A 7 4.63 32.99 11.46
C MET A 7 4.43 31.76 12.35
N ASP A 8 3.24 31.15 12.29
CA ASP A 8 2.92 29.96 13.08
C ASP A 8 3.79 28.76 12.68
N LEU A 9 4.00 28.55 11.37
CA LEU A 9 4.94 27.53 10.86
C LEU A 9 6.37 27.77 11.33
N LYS A 10 6.86 29.01 11.27
CA LYS A 10 8.23 29.35 11.73
C LYS A 10 8.40 29.02 13.21
N GLN A 11 7.39 29.27 14.03
CA GLN A 11 7.43 28.92 15.45
C GLN A 11 7.42 27.40 15.66
N LYS A 12 6.53 26.69 14.97
CA LYS A 12 6.40 25.22 15.03
C LYS A 12 7.67 24.49 14.57
N LEU A 13 8.26 24.92 13.46
CA LEU A 13 9.50 24.36 12.91
C LEU A 13 10.74 24.65 13.77
N ARG A 14 10.69 25.64 14.67
CA ARG A 14 11.77 25.91 15.63
C ARG A 14 11.62 25.11 16.93
N SER A 15 10.48 24.45 17.14
CA SER A 15 10.24 23.67 18.35
C SER A 15 11.17 22.45 18.42
N PRO A 16 11.93 22.25 19.52
CA PRO A 16 12.75 21.05 19.71
C PRO A 16 11.94 19.75 19.60
N LEU A 17 10.68 19.78 20.04
CA LEU A 17 9.76 18.65 19.94
C LEU A 17 9.57 18.18 18.49
N THR A 18 9.55 19.10 17.52
CA THR A 18 9.41 18.77 16.09
C THR A 18 10.54 17.85 15.64
N TYR A 19 11.78 18.23 15.95
CA TYR A 19 12.96 17.46 15.57
C TYR A 19 13.10 16.17 16.39
N PHE A 20 12.68 16.18 17.65
CA PHE A 20 12.62 14.97 18.48
C PHE A 20 11.69 13.91 17.87
N ILE A 21 10.48 14.30 17.43
CA ILE A 21 9.55 13.36 16.79
C ILE A 21 10.07 12.88 15.43
N ILE A 22 10.66 13.76 14.63
CA ILE A 22 11.31 13.37 13.36
C ILE A 22 12.41 12.34 13.64
N LEU A 23 13.27 12.59 14.63
CA LEU A 23 14.34 11.67 15.03
C LEU A 23 13.77 10.33 15.50
N ALA A 24 12.71 10.33 16.31
CA ALA A 24 12.05 9.10 16.76
C ALA A 24 11.51 8.27 15.59
N LEU A 25 10.88 8.92 14.59
CA LEU A 25 10.42 8.25 13.37
C LEU A 25 11.58 7.72 12.51
N CYS A 26 12.70 8.45 12.45
CA CYS A 26 13.93 7.96 11.80
C CYS A 26 14.49 6.72 12.53
N ILE A 27 14.55 6.73 13.86
CA ILE A 27 15.00 5.58 14.65
C ILE A 27 14.10 4.37 14.41
N MET A 28 12.77 4.54 14.47
CA MET A 28 11.82 3.46 14.17
C MET A 28 12.01 2.91 12.75
N SER A 29 12.30 3.78 11.79
CA SER A 29 12.60 3.39 10.41
C SER A 29 13.88 2.58 10.32
N ILE A 30 14.96 3.01 10.98
CA ILE A 30 16.25 2.31 11.01
C ILE A 30 16.12 0.94 11.69
N LEU A 31 15.38 0.86 12.81
CA LEU A 31 15.11 -0.41 13.50
C LEU A 31 14.38 -1.38 12.56
N HIS A 32 13.36 -0.92 11.83
CA HIS A 32 12.64 -1.75 10.87
C HIS A 32 13.54 -2.26 9.72
N ILE A 33 14.42 -1.41 9.20
CA ILE A 33 15.41 -1.79 8.18
C ILE A 33 16.40 -2.82 8.73
N SER A 34 16.85 -2.63 9.97
CA SER A 34 17.78 -3.55 10.65
C SER A 34 17.16 -4.93 10.85
N GLU A 35 15.90 -5.01 11.28
CA GLU A 35 15.15 -6.27 11.37
C GLU A 35 15.06 -6.97 10.01
N THR A 36 14.77 -6.22 8.94
CA THR A 36 14.67 -6.76 7.58
C THR A 36 16.02 -7.30 7.09
N LYS A 37 17.12 -6.60 7.38
CA LYS A 37 18.48 -7.06 7.04
C LYS A 37 18.87 -8.34 7.77
N LYS A 38 18.51 -8.50 9.04
CA LYS A 38 18.77 -9.73 9.80
C LYS A 38 18.08 -10.95 9.17
N VAL A 39 16.85 -10.77 8.69
CA VAL A 39 16.13 -11.82 7.94
C VAL A 39 16.91 -12.19 6.67
N ARG A 40 17.41 -11.19 5.93
CA ARG A 40 18.25 -11.39 4.75
C ARG A 40 19.54 -12.17 5.02
N GLU A 41 20.23 -11.87 6.11
CA GLU A 41 21.44 -12.57 6.52
C GLU A 41 21.18 -14.03 6.91
N SER A 42 19.96 -14.33 7.38
CA SER A 42 19.54 -15.69 7.74
C SER A 42 19.05 -16.54 6.56
N ARG A 43 19.06 -16.02 5.33
CA ARG A 43 18.66 -16.79 4.13
C ARG A 43 19.60 -17.96 3.89
N PHE A 44 19.03 -19.09 3.46
CA PHE A 44 19.78 -20.27 3.03
C PHE A 44 20.55 -20.07 1.70
N PHE A 45 20.31 -18.98 0.98
CA PHE A 45 20.94 -18.66 -0.30
C PHE A 45 21.42 -17.20 -0.32
N LYS A 46 22.45 -16.92 -1.14
CA LYS A 46 22.97 -15.57 -1.40
C LYS A 46 22.68 -15.19 -2.84
N GLY A 47 21.93 -14.11 -3.07
CA GLY A 47 21.54 -13.65 -4.42
C GLY A 47 20.09 -13.98 -4.75
N HIS A 48 19.81 -14.29 -6.01
CA HIS A 48 18.53 -14.85 -6.46
C HIS A 48 18.38 -16.28 -5.93
N ASN A 49 17.14 -16.71 -5.70
CA ASN A 49 16.86 -18.06 -5.20
C ASN A 49 16.50 -18.99 -6.36
N PRO A 50 17.44 -19.76 -6.92
CA PRO A 50 17.11 -20.73 -7.98
C PRO A 50 16.15 -21.81 -7.47
N TYR A 51 16.16 -22.12 -6.17
CA TYR A 51 15.22 -23.06 -5.54
C TYR A 51 13.79 -22.52 -5.45
N TYR A 52 13.58 -21.22 -5.68
CA TYR A 52 12.24 -20.65 -5.75
C TYR A 52 11.50 -21.10 -7.02
N TYR A 53 12.24 -21.28 -8.11
CA TYR A 53 11.72 -21.77 -9.38
C TYR A 53 11.53 -23.30 -9.36
N LEU A 54 12.44 -24.04 -8.71
CA LEU A 54 12.37 -25.50 -8.55
C LEU A 54 11.17 -25.99 -7.71
N LEU A 55 10.62 -25.15 -6.82
CA LEU A 55 9.42 -25.48 -6.04
C LEU A 55 8.13 -25.48 -6.88
N GLN A 56 8.18 -25.00 -8.13
CA GLN A 56 7.03 -24.98 -9.03
C GLN A 56 6.86 -26.27 -9.83
N GLY A 57 7.63 -27.31 -9.45
CA GLY A 57 7.45 -28.65 -9.95
C GLY A 57 8.28 -28.89 -11.19
N ALA A 58 9.58 -29.13 -10.97
CA ALA A 58 10.44 -29.89 -11.89
C ALA A 58 9.81 -31.28 -12.09
N SER A 59 8.75 -31.29 -12.87
CA SER A 59 7.98 -32.46 -13.19
C SER A 59 8.82 -33.22 -14.19
N ASN A 60 9.31 -34.38 -13.78
CA ASN A 60 10.07 -35.24 -14.65
C ASN A 60 9.21 -35.50 -15.89
N ILE A 61 9.68 -35.07 -17.08
CA ILE A 61 8.98 -35.26 -18.36
C ILE A 61 8.64 -36.74 -18.59
N ASN A 62 9.44 -37.65 -17.99
CA ASN A 62 9.21 -39.08 -17.99
C ASN A 62 7.85 -39.48 -17.38
N SER A 63 7.27 -38.64 -16.52
CA SER A 63 5.92 -38.82 -15.96
C SER A 63 4.80 -38.61 -16.98
N PHE A 64 5.12 -38.08 -18.16
CA PHE A 64 4.16 -37.75 -19.23
C PHE A 64 4.47 -38.46 -20.56
N GLU A 65 5.39 -39.43 -20.62
CA GLU A 65 5.76 -40.09 -21.89
C GLU A 65 4.56 -40.71 -22.62
N ASP A 66 3.61 -41.30 -21.90
CA ASP A 66 2.39 -41.85 -22.49
C ASP A 66 1.56 -40.78 -23.24
N TRP A 67 1.67 -39.50 -22.86
CA TRP A 67 0.95 -38.39 -23.48
C TRP A 67 1.50 -38.03 -24.84
N LYS A 68 2.75 -38.38 -25.13
CA LYS A 68 3.33 -38.21 -26.46
C LYS A 68 2.47 -38.89 -27.54
N THR A 69 1.86 -40.02 -27.19
CA THR A 69 0.96 -40.76 -28.07
C THR A 69 -0.51 -40.38 -27.86
N LEU A 70 -0.94 -40.26 -26.59
CA LEU A 70 -2.36 -40.06 -26.25
C LEU A 70 -2.83 -38.60 -26.43
N TYR A 71 -1.97 -37.63 -26.14
CA TYR A 71 -2.28 -36.20 -26.09
C TYR A 71 -1.09 -35.36 -26.57
N PRO A 72 -0.72 -35.43 -27.87
CA PRO A 72 0.53 -34.86 -28.38
C PRO A 72 0.66 -33.35 -28.16
N LYS A 73 -0.45 -32.59 -28.26
CA LYS A 73 -0.45 -31.15 -27.98
C LYS A 73 -0.20 -30.83 -26.51
N ALA A 74 -0.78 -31.61 -25.61
CA ALA A 74 -0.55 -31.53 -24.16
C ALA A 74 0.90 -31.79 -23.81
N TYR A 75 1.47 -32.86 -24.39
CA TYR A 75 2.87 -33.20 -24.19
C TYR A 75 3.79 -32.07 -24.68
N GLN A 76 3.52 -31.49 -25.85
CA GLN A 76 4.25 -30.33 -26.34
C GLN A 76 4.14 -29.13 -25.39
N ALA A 77 2.94 -28.78 -24.93
CA ALA A 77 2.72 -27.67 -24.00
C ALA A 77 3.44 -27.88 -22.65
N MET A 78 3.46 -29.10 -22.11
CA MET A 78 4.20 -29.44 -20.90
C MET A 78 5.71 -29.40 -21.11
N THR A 79 6.18 -29.80 -22.30
CA THR A 79 7.60 -29.70 -22.68
C THR A 79 8.02 -28.24 -22.72
N THR A 80 7.23 -27.36 -23.35
CA THR A 80 7.44 -25.91 -23.34
C THR A 80 7.49 -25.35 -21.92
N LEU A 81 6.59 -25.79 -21.03
CA LEU A 81 6.59 -25.35 -19.63
C LEU A 81 7.88 -25.75 -18.89
N ILE A 82 8.30 -27.01 -19.02
CA ILE A 82 9.52 -27.55 -18.40
C ILE A 82 10.77 -26.87 -18.97
N ASP A 83 10.82 -26.66 -20.29
CA ASP A 83 11.97 -25.99 -20.91
C ASP A 83 12.04 -24.51 -20.54
N THR A 84 10.90 -23.84 -20.38
CA THR A 84 10.84 -22.48 -19.84
C THR A 84 11.41 -22.43 -18.42
N GLU A 85 11.06 -23.39 -17.55
CA GLU A 85 11.61 -23.47 -16.19
C GLU A 85 13.14 -23.67 -16.19
N LYS A 86 13.67 -24.55 -17.04
CA LYS A 86 15.13 -24.73 -17.21
C LYS A 86 15.79 -23.44 -17.69
N ASN A 87 15.19 -22.75 -18.66
CA ASN A 87 15.72 -21.51 -19.18
C ASN A 87 15.70 -20.39 -18.12
N ILE A 88 14.71 -20.35 -17.22
CA ILE A 88 14.70 -19.44 -16.07
C ILE A 88 15.91 -19.68 -15.18
N ILE A 89 16.23 -20.95 -14.88
CA ILE A 89 17.40 -21.30 -14.06
C ILE A 89 18.69 -20.90 -14.77
N ASN A 90 18.81 -21.14 -16.08
CA ASN A 90 19.97 -20.75 -16.86
C ASN A 90 20.14 -19.21 -16.89
N ALA A 91 19.07 -18.46 -17.15
CA ALA A 91 19.09 -17.00 -17.13
C ALA A 91 19.49 -16.44 -15.76
N ASP A 92 19.00 -17.05 -14.66
CA ASP A 92 19.39 -16.70 -13.30
C ASP A 92 20.88 -16.96 -13.04
N MET A 93 21.40 -18.11 -13.50
CA MET A 93 22.81 -18.47 -13.39
C MET A 93 23.73 -17.56 -14.22
N GLU A 94 23.28 -17.15 -15.40
CA GLU A 94 23.98 -16.24 -16.31
C GLU A 94 23.83 -14.77 -15.89
N LYS A 95 22.94 -14.48 -14.93
CA LYS A 95 22.56 -13.13 -14.48
C LYS A 95 21.94 -12.28 -15.59
N ASP A 96 21.25 -12.91 -16.54
CA ASP A 96 20.44 -12.23 -17.54
C ASP A 96 19.08 -11.87 -16.96
N ILE A 97 19.00 -10.68 -16.36
CA ILE A 97 17.81 -10.20 -15.66
C ILE A 97 16.64 -9.94 -16.62
N GLU A 98 16.94 -9.45 -17.83
CA GLU A 98 15.92 -9.17 -18.82
C GLU A 98 15.24 -10.47 -19.24
N GLU A 99 16.03 -11.47 -19.61
CA GLU A 99 15.55 -12.79 -20.01
C GLU A 99 14.87 -13.52 -18.84
N LEU A 100 15.43 -13.42 -17.63
CA LEU A 100 14.83 -13.95 -16.41
C LEU A 100 13.41 -13.41 -16.20
N ASN A 101 13.21 -12.10 -16.32
CA ASN A 101 11.89 -11.48 -16.16
C ASN A 101 10.93 -11.87 -17.29
N ARG A 102 11.40 -11.91 -18.54
CA ARG A 102 10.61 -12.33 -19.70
C ARG A 102 10.12 -13.76 -19.53
N LEU A 103 11.02 -14.69 -19.22
CA LEU A 103 10.70 -16.10 -19.02
C LEU A 103 9.79 -16.31 -17.81
N ASN A 104 9.99 -15.57 -16.71
CA ASN A 104 9.06 -15.61 -15.57
C ASN A 104 7.66 -15.12 -15.95
N ALA A 105 7.56 -14.04 -16.73
CA ALA A 105 6.27 -13.55 -17.22
C ALA A 105 5.57 -14.61 -18.08
N PHE A 106 6.32 -15.28 -18.98
CA PHE A 106 5.81 -16.32 -19.86
C PHE A 106 5.40 -17.59 -19.10
N TYR A 107 6.25 -18.09 -18.21
CA TYR A 107 5.96 -19.25 -17.37
C TYR A 107 4.67 -19.06 -16.58
N ASN A 108 4.49 -17.89 -15.97
CA ASN A 108 3.27 -17.58 -15.23
C ASN A 108 2.04 -17.42 -16.14
N LEU A 109 2.20 -17.02 -17.41
CA LEU A 109 1.11 -17.11 -18.40
C LEU A 109 0.71 -18.55 -18.70
N LEU A 110 1.69 -19.43 -18.88
CA LEU A 110 1.44 -20.86 -19.09
C LEU A 110 0.71 -21.47 -17.88
N MET A 111 1.17 -21.19 -16.66
CA MET A 111 0.53 -21.65 -15.42
C MET A 111 -0.86 -21.04 -15.20
N SER A 112 -1.07 -19.79 -15.60
CA SER A 112 -2.38 -19.15 -15.54
C SER A 112 -3.33 -19.79 -16.55
N LYS A 113 -2.89 -20.03 -17.80
CA LYS A 113 -3.67 -20.75 -18.80
C LYS A 113 -4.01 -22.16 -18.33
N TYR A 114 -3.02 -22.88 -17.79
CA TYR A 114 -3.16 -24.20 -17.17
C TYR A 114 -4.28 -24.24 -16.12
N SER A 115 -4.34 -23.21 -15.27
CA SER A 115 -5.26 -23.18 -14.11
C SER A 115 -6.63 -22.58 -14.44
N SER A 116 -6.71 -21.69 -15.43
CA SER A 116 -7.91 -20.88 -15.75
C SER A 116 -8.68 -21.36 -16.97
N VAL A 117 -8.02 -21.98 -17.96
CA VAL A 117 -8.64 -22.32 -19.24
C VAL A 117 -9.03 -23.79 -19.24
N ARG A 118 -10.32 -24.05 -19.04
CA ARG A 118 -10.93 -25.36 -19.31
C ARG A 118 -10.92 -25.63 -20.83
N GLN A 119 -11.35 -26.83 -21.24
CA GLN A 119 -11.87 -27.10 -22.60
C GLN A 119 -13.06 -26.18 -23.02
N ASP A 120 -13.40 -25.17 -22.21
CA ASP A 120 -14.44 -24.20 -22.45
C ASP A 120 -13.93 -23.07 -23.36
N TYR A 121 -14.45 -23.06 -24.59
CA TYR A 121 -14.15 -22.06 -25.61
C TYR A 121 -14.39 -20.61 -25.13
N ILE A 122 -15.41 -20.37 -24.32
CA ILE A 122 -15.77 -19.02 -23.85
C ILE A 122 -14.71 -18.52 -22.86
N LEU A 123 -14.34 -19.35 -21.88
CA LEU A 123 -13.30 -19.00 -20.91
C LEU A 123 -11.94 -18.82 -21.58
N ASN A 124 -11.61 -19.68 -22.54
CA ASN A 124 -10.39 -19.55 -23.35
C ASN A 124 -10.35 -18.21 -24.10
N ASN A 125 -11.44 -17.82 -24.76
CA ASN A 125 -11.52 -16.55 -25.49
C ASN A 125 -11.44 -15.32 -24.55
N ILE A 126 -12.05 -15.40 -23.36
CA ILE A 126 -11.93 -14.34 -22.34
C ILE A 126 -10.48 -14.22 -21.86
N PHE A 127 -9.81 -15.34 -21.61
CA PHE A 127 -8.41 -15.36 -21.19
C PHE A 127 -7.49 -14.83 -22.28
N TYR A 128 -7.63 -15.33 -23.51
CA TYR A 128 -6.90 -14.87 -24.70
C TYR A 128 -6.91 -13.35 -24.83
N LYS A 129 -8.11 -12.73 -24.79
CA LYS A 129 -8.26 -11.27 -24.89
C LYS A 129 -7.55 -10.50 -23.77
N LYS A 130 -7.36 -11.11 -22.60
CA LYS A 130 -6.66 -10.48 -21.47
C LYS A 130 -5.14 -10.57 -21.58
N VAL A 131 -4.62 -11.56 -22.29
CA VAL A 131 -3.19 -11.91 -22.24
C VAL A 131 -2.45 -11.79 -23.56
N ILE A 132 -3.15 -11.74 -24.70
CA ILE A 132 -2.50 -11.92 -26.02
C ILE A 132 -1.37 -10.92 -26.30
N ASP A 133 -1.55 -9.65 -25.93
CA ASP A 133 -0.51 -8.63 -26.11
C ASP A 133 0.75 -8.97 -25.29
N MET A 134 0.56 -9.38 -24.04
CA MET A 134 1.64 -9.79 -23.15
C MET A 134 2.26 -11.11 -23.61
N TRP A 135 1.44 -12.06 -24.08
CA TRP A 135 1.87 -13.35 -24.59
C TRP A 135 2.81 -13.18 -25.79
N ASN A 136 2.38 -12.42 -26.80
CA ASN A 136 3.18 -12.18 -28.00
C ASN A 136 4.53 -11.52 -27.70
N ASP A 137 4.58 -10.68 -26.67
CA ASP A 137 5.81 -10.01 -26.25
C ASP A 137 6.80 -10.94 -25.54
N VAL A 138 6.32 -11.94 -24.79
CA VAL A 138 7.17 -12.77 -23.91
C VAL A 138 7.29 -14.23 -24.34
N SER A 139 6.56 -14.69 -25.36
CA SER A 139 6.51 -16.10 -25.74
C SER A 139 7.63 -16.56 -26.67
N ASP A 140 8.49 -15.66 -27.14
CA ASP A 140 9.54 -15.94 -28.14
C ASP A 140 8.99 -16.62 -29.41
N GLY A 141 7.88 -16.10 -29.92
CA GLY A 141 7.23 -16.61 -31.14
C GLY A 141 6.36 -17.85 -30.95
N ILE A 142 6.24 -18.39 -29.73
CA ILE A 142 5.29 -19.48 -29.44
C ILE A 142 3.86 -18.96 -29.59
N VAL A 143 3.13 -19.55 -30.53
CA VAL A 143 1.74 -19.20 -30.85
C VAL A 143 0.82 -19.65 -29.72
N TYR A 144 -0.13 -18.81 -29.33
CA TYR A 144 -1.02 -19.08 -28.20
C TYR A 144 -1.83 -20.37 -28.40
N GLU A 145 -2.34 -20.59 -29.61
CA GLU A 145 -3.18 -21.72 -29.99
C GLU A 145 -2.45 -23.06 -29.97
N ASP A 146 -1.12 -23.05 -30.06
CA ASP A 146 -0.28 -24.26 -30.03
C ASP A 146 -0.13 -24.81 -28.61
N ILE A 147 -0.34 -23.98 -27.59
CA ILE A 147 -0.32 -24.40 -26.19
C ILE A 147 -1.70 -24.89 -25.77
N ASP A 148 -1.92 -26.19 -25.85
CA ASP A 148 -3.11 -26.87 -25.34
C ASP A 148 -2.73 -27.81 -24.21
N LEU A 149 -3.20 -27.56 -22.99
CA LEU A 149 -2.84 -28.32 -21.78
C LEU A 149 -3.87 -29.39 -21.42
N THR A 150 -4.80 -29.72 -22.33
CA THR A 150 -5.82 -30.76 -22.12
C THR A 150 -5.22 -32.17 -22.28
N PRO A 151 -5.61 -33.19 -21.49
CA PRO A 151 -6.81 -33.28 -20.68
C PRO A 151 -6.59 -32.95 -19.20
N MET A 152 -5.51 -32.26 -18.82
CA MET A 152 -5.26 -31.94 -17.40
C MET A 152 -6.44 -31.17 -16.83
N ASN A 153 -7.21 -31.84 -15.97
CA ASN A 153 -8.50 -31.34 -15.48
C ASN A 153 -8.37 -30.76 -14.07
N ARG A 154 -7.23 -30.16 -13.74
CA ARG A 154 -7.02 -29.49 -12.45
C ARG A 154 -7.37 -28.01 -12.59
N ILE A 155 -8.62 -27.69 -12.31
CA ILE A 155 -9.02 -26.29 -12.10
C ILE A 155 -8.57 -25.91 -10.69
N ASP A 156 -7.55 -25.07 -10.61
CA ASP A 156 -7.11 -24.47 -9.37
C ASP A 156 -7.52 -22.98 -9.35
N LYS A 157 -7.93 -22.46 -8.20
CA LYS A 157 -8.26 -21.04 -8.02
C LYS A 157 -7.04 -20.14 -8.25
N MET A 158 -5.84 -20.71 -8.33
CA MET A 158 -4.56 -20.03 -8.56
C MET A 158 -4.39 -19.38 -9.95
N GLY A 159 -5.28 -19.61 -10.91
CA GLY A 159 -5.12 -19.05 -12.25
C GLY A 159 -5.07 -17.52 -12.30
N ASP A 160 -5.87 -16.84 -11.49
CA ASP A 160 -5.82 -15.38 -11.34
C ASP A 160 -4.51 -14.93 -10.65
N THR A 161 -3.97 -15.76 -9.73
CA THR A 161 -2.69 -15.52 -9.04
C THR A 161 -1.55 -15.51 -10.02
N PHE A 162 -1.45 -16.57 -10.83
CA PHE A 162 -0.42 -16.68 -11.86
C PHE A 162 -0.54 -15.55 -12.89
N LEU A 163 -1.75 -15.13 -13.25
CA LEU A 163 -1.94 -13.97 -14.13
C LEU A 163 -1.40 -12.67 -13.50
N LEU A 164 -1.66 -12.45 -12.21
CA LEU A 164 -1.18 -11.27 -11.50
C LEU A 164 0.34 -11.26 -11.37
N VAL A 165 0.94 -12.43 -11.10
CA VAL A 165 2.39 -12.63 -11.08
C VAL A 165 3.00 -12.39 -12.46
N SER A 166 2.39 -12.91 -13.53
CA SER A 166 2.85 -12.68 -14.89
C SER A 166 2.87 -11.18 -15.22
N LYS A 167 1.80 -10.45 -14.87
CA LYS A 167 1.75 -8.99 -15.04
C LYS A 167 2.85 -8.26 -14.25
N TYR A 168 3.21 -8.75 -13.06
CA TYR A 168 4.30 -8.20 -12.26
C TYR A 168 5.64 -8.35 -12.99
N TYR A 169 6.00 -9.56 -13.41
CA TYR A 169 7.25 -9.81 -14.13
C TYR A 169 7.29 -9.15 -15.51
N TYR A 170 6.15 -9.06 -16.19
CA TYR A 170 6.05 -8.33 -17.45
C TYR A 170 6.35 -6.84 -17.28
N GLN A 171 5.90 -6.22 -16.19
CA GLN A 171 6.27 -4.83 -15.87
C GLN A 171 7.74 -4.68 -15.51
N LEU A 172 8.35 -5.68 -14.86
CA LEU A 172 9.80 -5.68 -14.63
C LEU A 172 10.57 -5.77 -15.96
N TYR A 173 10.17 -6.70 -16.83
CA TYR A 173 10.73 -6.88 -18.17
C TYR A 173 10.64 -5.58 -19.01
N LYS A 174 9.45 -4.99 -19.15
CA LYS A 174 9.25 -3.78 -19.95
C LYS A 174 10.00 -2.54 -19.43
N ASN A 175 10.41 -2.54 -18.16
CA ASN A 175 11.09 -1.41 -17.56
C ASN A 175 12.57 -1.70 -17.23
N ASP A 176 13.09 -2.87 -17.62
CA ASP A 176 14.45 -3.32 -17.34
C ASP A 176 14.79 -3.22 -15.84
N LEU A 177 14.00 -3.93 -15.02
CA LEU A 177 14.08 -3.88 -13.54
C LEU A 177 14.35 -5.25 -12.93
N GLU A 178 15.26 -5.31 -11.96
CA GLU A 178 15.52 -6.53 -11.19
C GLU A 178 14.36 -6.87 -10.23
N PRO A 179 14.00 -8.16 -10.05
CA PRO A 179 13.06 -8.57 -9.00
C PRO A 179 13.54 -8.16 -7.59
N ILE A 180 12.61 -7.74 -6.72
CA ILE A 180 12.93 -7.38 -5.32
C ILE A 180 12.30 -8.39 -4.36
N TYR A 181 13.13 -9.10 -3.59
CA TYR A 181 12.67 -10.10 -2.62
C TYR A 181 12.18 -9.48 -1.30
N LEU A 182 11.42 -10.24 -0.50
CA LEU A 182 10.78 -9.80 0.76
C LEU A 182 11.69 -9.04 1.73
N ASP A 183 12.94 -9.40 1.76
CA ASP A 183 13.93 -8.97 2.74
C ASP A 183 15.05 -8.13 2.10
N ASP A 184 14.83 -7.68 0.87
CA ASP A 184 15.62 -6.62 0.27
C ASP A 184 15.07 -5.25 0.66
N THR A 185 15.95 -4.40 1.18
CA THR A 185 15.59 -3.04 1.58
C THR A 185 16.27 -2.01 0.68
N ASN A 186 15.47 -1.27 -0.09
CA ASN A 186 15.89 -0.16 -0.92
C ASN A 186 14.99 1.06 -0.67
N ASN A 187 15.27 2.16 -1.38
CA ASN A 187 14.57 3.43 -1.24
C ASN A 187 13.05 3.30 -1.42
N ILE A 188 12.59 2.43 -2.32
CA ILE A 188 11.17 2.23 -2.62
C ILE A 188 10.53 1.27 -1.61
N THR A 189 11.19 0.14 -1.28
CA THR A 189 10.61 -0.86 -0.35
C THR A 189 10.40 -0.25 1.01
N TYR A 190 11.37 0.55 1.44
CA TYR A 190 11.24 1.35 2.62
C TYR A 190 10.03 2.30 2.56
N LEU A 191 9.83 3.07 1.47
CA LEU A 191 8.69 3.99 1.38
C LEU A 191 7.35 3.26 1.48
N TYR A 192 7.20 2.12 0.82
CA TYR A 192 5.98 1.32 0.93
C TYR A 192 5.74 0.83 2.36
N GLU A 193 6.75 0.24 2.98
CA GLU A 193 6.64 -0.25 4.37
C GLU A 193 6.44 0.89 5.37
N TYR A 194 7.01 2.06 5.10
CA TYR A 194 6.84 3.26 5.89
C TYR A 194 5.37 3.69 5.92
N PHE A 195 4.72 3.79 4.77
CA PHE A 195 3.30 4.13 4.68
C PHE A 195 2.36 2.99 5.08
N PHE A 196 2.79 1.73 4.96
CA PHE A 196 1.96 0.58 5.31
C PHE A 196 1.98 0.26 6.81
N LYS A 197 3.17 0.32 7.46
CA LYS A 197 3.39 -0.14 8.84
C LYS A 197 3.69 0.98 9.83
N ILE A 198 4.50 1.97 9.45
CA ILE A 198 5.06 2.95 10.39
C ILE A 198 4.07 4.11 10.58
N ILE A 199 3.73 4.82 9.51
CA ILE A 199 2.86 6.00 9.58
C ILE A 199 1.51 5.76 10.27
N PRO A 200 0.76 4.68 9.96
CA PRO A 200 -0.55 4.45 10.57
C PRO A 200 -0.52 4.38 12.10
N LYS A 201 0.61 4.03 12.72
CA LYS A 201 0.76 3.97 14.19
C LYS A 201 0.86 5.36 14.84
N PHE A 202 1.33 6.35 14.09
CA PHE A 202 1.63 7.69 14.62
C PHE A 202 0.76 8.80 14.02
N ILE A 203 0.06 8.53 12.92
CA ILE A 203 -0.68 9.53 12.14
C ILE A 203 -1.78 10.25 12.93
N ILE A 204 -2.33 9.65 13.99
CA ILE A 204 -3.30 10.29 14.90
C ILE A 204 -2.57 11.02 16.05
N LEU A 205 -1.55 10.38 16.63
CA LEU A 205 -0.83 10.90 17.79
C LEU A 205 -0.10 12.21 17.47
N ILE A 206 0.53 12.31 16.29
CA ILE A 206 1.29 13.48 15.86
C ILE A 206 0.39 14.75 15.78
N PRO A 207 -0.77 14.75 15.08
CA PRO A 207 -1.72 15.85 15.13
C PRO A 207 -2.12 16.26 16.55
N ILE A 208 -2.42 15.30 17.42
CA ILE A 208 -2.79 15.60 18.82
C ILE A 208 -1.63 16.35 19.48
N LEU A 209 -0.41 15.81 19.45
CA LEU A 209 0.78 16.39 20.10
C LEU A 209 1.10 17.80 19.62
N PHE A 210 0.92 18.11 18.34
CA PHE A 210 1.31 19.42 17.80
C PHE A 210 0.18 20.45 17.75
N VAL A 211 -1.08 20.03 17.73
CA VAL A 211 -2.23 20.93 17.49
C VAL A 211 -3.06 21.19 18.74
N TYR A 212 -3.03 20.31 19.75
CA TYR A 212 -3.91 20.41 20.93
C TYR A 212 -3.82 21.73 21.70
N ASN A 213 -2.66 22.40 21.68
CA ASN A 213 -2.44 23.67 22.37
C ASN A 213 -2.34 24.88 21.43
N SER A 214 -2.60 24.71 20.13
CA SER A 214 -2.35 25.75 19.12
C SER A 214 -3.13 27.05 19.34
N ILE A 215 -4.35 26.97 19.87
CA ILE A 215 -5.21 28.13 20.17
C ILE A 215 -5.07 28.54 21.65
N ASN A 216 -5.04 27.57 22.57
CA ASN A 216 -4.97 27.82 24.01
C ASN A 216 -3.68 28.53 24.43
N LYS A 217 -2.54 28.20 23.81
CA LYS A 217 -1.26 28.85 24.09
C LYS A 217 -1.29 30.36 23.80
N GLU A 218 -1.90 30.76 22.69
CA GLU A 218 -2.02 32.18 22.33
C GLU A 218 -3.03 32.92 23.20
N LYS A 219 -4.09 32.24 23.63
CA LYS A 219 -5.03 32.78 24.61
C LYS A 219 -4.34 33.06 25.94
N ASN A 220 -3.60 32.08 26.47
CA ASN A 220 -2.95 32.16 27.78
C ASN A 220 -1.81 33.18 27.81
N THR A 221 -1.13 33.39 26.67
CA THR A 221 -0.07 34.40 26.55
C THR A 221 -0.60 35.80 26.23
N GLY A 222 -1.92 35.99 26.10
CA GLY A 222 -2.55 37.28 25.76
C GLY A 222 -2.37 37.71 24.30
N SER A 223 -1.54 37.02 23.52
CA SER A 223 -1.28 37.32 22.10
C SER A 223 -2.53 37.18 21.23
N LEU A 224 -3.46 36.31 21.62
CA LEU A 224 -4.74 36.15 20.91
C LEU A 224 -5.56 37.44 20.90
N LYS A 225 -5.54 38.23 21.98
CA LYS A 225 -6.25 39.52 22.06
C LYS A 225 -5.68 40.52 21.05
N LEU A 226 -4.36 40.58 20.91
CA LEU A 226 -3.67 41.45 19.95
C LEU A 226 -3.97 41.07 18.49
N VAL A 227 -4.18 39.79 18.21
CA VAL A 227 -4.54 39.32 16.86
C VAL A 227 -6.01 39.60 16.54
N ILE A 228 -6.89 39.58 17.55
CA ILE A 228 -8.33 39.84 17.36
C ILE A 228 -8.67 41.32 17.31
N THR A 229 -7.87 42.19 17.94
CA THR A 229 -8.02 43.65 17.82
C THR A 229 -7.55 44.18 16.46
N GLN A 230 -6.81 43.40 15.68
CA GLN A 230 -6.53 43.71 14.28
C GLN A 230 -7.80 43.59 13.44
N SER A 231 -7.88 44.34 12.33
CA SER A 231 -9.02 44.38 11.38
C SER A 231 -9.22 43.08 10.57
N ILE A 232 -8.85 41.93 11.13
CA ILE A 232 -8.82 40.64 10.46
C ILE A 232 -9.97 39.78 10.96
N SER A 233 -10.73 39.22 10.02
CA SER A 233 -11.83 38.33 10.34
C SER A 233 -11.37 37.06 11.06
N ARG A 234 -11.98 36.76 12.22
CA ARG A 234 -11.64 35.61 13.09
C ARG A 234 -11.61 34.25 12.37
N TRP A 235 -12.45 34.04 11.36
CA TRP A 235 -12.45 32.81 10.57
C TRP A 235 -11.15 32.62 9.77
N LYS A 236 -10.57 33.70 9.21
CA LYS A 236 -9.29 33.65 8.48
C LYS A 236 -8.16 33.21 9.40
N TYR A 237 -8.17 33.66 10.65
CA TYR A 237 -7.22 33.22 11.66
C TYR A 237 -7.38 31.72 11.96
N TYR A 238 -8.61 31.26 12.21
CA TYR A 238 -8.89 29.84 12.47
C TYR A 238 -8.44 28.94 11.31
N ILE A 239 -8.77 29.29 10.07
CA ILE A 239 -8.33 28.52 8.89
C ILE A 239 -6.81 28.61 8.70
N SER A 240 -6.17 29.74 8.99
CA SER A 240 -4.70 29.85 8.94
C SER A 240 -4.03 28.86 9.91
N LYS A 241 -4.58 28.69 11.11
CA LYS A 241 -4.09 27.73 12.11
C LYS A 241 -4.25 26.30 11.64
N TRP A 242 -5.37 25.97 10.99
CA TRP A 242 -5.60 24.65 10.43
C TRP A 242 -4.59 24.35 9.31
N ILE A 243 -4.43 25.25 8.33
CA ILE A 243 -3.47 25.07 7.23
C ILE A 243 -2.04 24.90 7.77
N SER A 244 -1.64 25.77 8.70
CA SER A 244 -0.32 25.66 9.34
C SER A 244 -0.15 24.35 10.11
N GLY A 245 -1.19 23.90 10.82
CA GLY A 245 -1.20 22.60 11.50
C GLY A 245 -1.03 21.43 10.53
N VAL A 246 -1.77 21.42 9.42
CA VAL A 246 -1.67 20.38 8.39
C VAL A 246 -0.27 20.36 7.78
N ILE A 247 0.25 21.51 7.33
CA ILE A 247 1.60 21.60 6.74
C ILE A 247 2.66 21.12 7.74
N HIS A 248 2.56 21.52 9.01
CA HIS A 248 3.53 21.11 10.04
C HIS A 248 3.48 19.60 10.31
N VAL A 249 2.29 19.00 10.43
CA VAL A 249 2.16 17.55 10.62
C VAL A 249 2.67 16.79 9.41
N LEU A 250 2.34 17.23 8.19
CA LEU A 250 2.84 16.62 6.95
C LEU A 250 4.36 16.73 6.85
N PHE A 251 4.95 17.85 7.26
CA PHE A 251 6.40 17.99 7.34
C PHE A 251 7.00 16.93 8.28
N VAL A 252 6.48 16.80 9.50
CA VAL A 252 6.97 15.80 10.47
C VAL A 252 6.84 14.36 9.96
N ILE A 253 5.75 14.06 9.23
CA ILE A 253 5.48 12.73 8.67
C ILE A 253 6.34 12.43 7.44
N PHE A 254 6.51 13.38 6.52
CA PHE A 254 7.23 13.11 5.26
C PHE A 254 8.74 13.24 5.38
N THR A 255 9.25 14.07 6.30
CA THR A 255 10.70 14.25 6.45
C THR A 255 11.45 12.93 6.73
N PRO A 256 11.06 12.09 7.70
CA PRO A 256 11.74 10.80 7.92
C PRO A 256 11.67 9.88 6.69
N GLY A 257 10.50 9.80 6.04
CA GLY A 257 10.30 8.98 4.85
C GLY A 257 11.25 9.39 3.70
N ILE A 258 11.35 10.69 3.43
CA ILE A 258 12.22 11.23 2.39
C ILE A 258 13.70 11.05 2.78
N LEU A 259 14.08 11.37 4.01
CA LEU A 259 15.48 11.30 4.47
C LEU A 259 16.01 9.86 4.40
N ILE A 260 15.29 8.90 4.97
CA ILE A 260 15.74 7.51 5.01
C ILE A 260 15.71 6.88 3.61
N SER A 261 14.68 7.17 2.80
CA SER A 261 14.63 6.72 1.40
C SER A 261 15.82 7.26 0.59
N THR A 262 16.17 8.53 0.79
CA THR A 262 17.33 9.17 0.15
C THR A 262 18.65 8.56 0.61
N ILE A 263 18.82 8.33 1.91
CA ILE A 263 20.01 7.66 2.47
C ILE A 263 20.15 6.26 1.86
N LEU A 264 19.07 5.47 1.81
CA LEU A 264 19.10 4.14 1.19
C LEU A 264 19.43 4.21 -0.31
N GLY A 265 18.92 5.21 -1.03
CA GLY A 265 19.25 5.45 -2.43
C GLY A 265 20.73 5.77 -2.63
N PHE A 266 21.34 6.56 -1.75
CA PHE A 266 22.77 6.84 -1.81
C PHE A 266 23.65 5.66 -1.39
N THR A 267 23.22 4.84 -0.42
CA THR A 267 24.05 3.70 0.05
C THR A 267 23.92 2.46 -0.84
N ASN A 268 22.74 2.22 -1.39
CA ASN A 268 22.41 0.96 -2.10
C ASN A 268 22.12 1.17 -3.59
N GLY A 269 22.07 2.43 -4.07
CA GLY A 269 21.60 2.78 -5.41
C GLY A 269 20.11 3.17 -5.40
N PHE A 270 19.76 4.16 -6.22
CA PHE A 270 18.36 4.56 -6.41
C PHE A 270 17.65 3.58 -7.33
N VAL A 271 16.62 2.95 -6.79
CA VAL A 271 15.74 2.08 -7.54
C VAL A 271 14.63 2.92 -8.20
N SER A 272 14.19 2.52 -9.41
CA SER A 272 13.24 3.24 -10.26
C SER A 272 11.83 3.32 -9.68
N MET A 273 11.17 4.47 -9.67
CA MET A 273 9.78 4.56 -9.19
C MET A 273 8.74 3.86 -10.10
N LYS A 274 9.17 3.27 -11.21
CA LYS A 274 8.34 2.46 -12.12
C LYS A 274 8.13 1.01 -11.65
N TYR A 275 8.72 0.62 -10.51
CA TYR A 275 8.53 -0.73 -9.98
C TYR A 275 7.04 -1.11 -9.87
N PRO A 276 6.67 -2.34 -10.21
CA PRO A 276 5.31 -2.82 -10.05
C PRO A 276 4.90 -2.88 -8.57
N ALA A 277 3.72 -2.36 -8.27
CA ALA A 277 3.04 -2.43 -6.99
C ALA A 277 1.62 -2.93 -7.16
N ILE A 278 1.15 -3.74 -6.21
CA ILE A 278 -0.21 -4.27 -6.26
C ILE A 278 -1.19 -3.21 -5.75
N TYR A 279 -2.31 -3.07 -6.44
CA TYR A 279 -3.44 -2.25 -6.00
C TYR A 279 -4.77 -2.93 -6.33
N PHE A 280 -5.85 -2.45 -5.72
CA PHE A 280 -7.19 -2.92 -6.04
C PHE A 280 -7.79 -2.09 -7.21
N LYS A 281 -8.07 -2.74 -8.33
CA LYS A 281 -8.65 -2.08 -9.51
C LYS A 281 -10.00 -1.45 -9.18
N GLY A 282 -10.17 -0.18 -9.55
CA GLY A 282 -11.40 0.58 -9.31
C GLY A 282 -11.55 1.12 -7.89
N ILE A 283 -10.53 1.00 -7.02
CA ILE A 283 -10.60 1.50 -5.64
C ILE A 283 -10.85 3.01 -5.54
N MET A 284 -10.42 3.78 -6.55
CA MET A 284 -10.64 5.24 -6.63
C MET A 284 -11.90 5.64 -7.41
N SER A 285 -12.66 4.68 -7.95
CA SER A 285 -13.85 4.95 -8.78
C SER A 285 -15.12 4.21 -8.35
N SER A 286 -15.02 3.27 -7.40
CA SER A 286 -16.15 2.47 -6.89
C SER A 286 -16.63 2.94 -5.52
N PHE A 287 -17.91 2.71 -5.23
CA PHE A 287 -18.50 2.81 -3.88
C PHE A 287 -18.65 1.45 -3.19
N ILE A 288 -18.37 0.36 -3.90
CA ILE A 288 -18.51 -1.00 -3.39
C ILE A 288 -17.20 -1.38 -2.68
N PRO A 289 -17.20 -1.53 -1.34
CA PRO A 289 -16.00 -1.88 -0.59
C PRO A 289 -15.66 -3.37 -0.77
N VAL A 290 -14.45 -3.72 -0.34
CA VAL A 290 -13.99 -5.11 -0.27
C VAL A 290 -13.99 -5.52 1.20
N PRO A 291 -14.60 -6.67 1.57
CA PRO A 291 -14.55 -7.15 2.94
C PRO A 291 -13.10 -7.33 3.43
N ASN A 292 -12.80 -6.90 4.64
CA ASN A 292 -11.45 -7.03 5.20
C ASN A 292 -11.24 -8.41 5.83
N TYR A 293 -10.79 -9.35 5.02
CA TYR A 293 -10.31 -10.64 5.50
C TYR A 293 -8.83 -10.64 5.88
N PHE A 294 -8.10 -9.58 5.52
CA PHE A 294 -6.66 -9.46 5.75
C PHE A 294 -6.29 -9.55 7.23
N ASP A 295 -6.99 -8.84 8.12
CA ASP A 295 -6.66 -8.85 9.55
C ASP A 295 -7.00 -10.18 10.23
N THR A 296 -8.04 -10.88 9.76
CA THR A 296 -8.43 -12.19 10.26
C THR A 296 -7.36 -13.21 9.91
N LEU A 297 -7.02 -13.32 8.61
CA LEU A 297 -5.98 -14.23 8.15
C LEU A 297 -4.59 -13.88 8.71
N LYS A 298 -4.29 -12.59 8.91
CA LYS A 298 -3.02 -12.18 9.52
C LYS A 298 -2.84 -12.77 10.92
N LYS A 299 -3.92 -12.92 11.69
CA LYS A 299 -3.87 -13.55 13.03
C LYS A 299 -3.72 -15.07 12.94
N GLU A 300 -4.32 -15.69 11.94
CA GLU A 300 -4.35 -17.15 11.78
C GLU A 300 -3.04 -17.71 11.19
N ILE A 301 -2.54 -17.12 10.11
CA ILE A 301 -1.42 -17.65 9.32
C ILE A 301 -0.21 -16.70 9.26
N GLY A 302 -0.27 -15.54 9.92
CA GLY A 302 0.82 -14.57 9.96
C GLY A 302 0.93 -13.66 8.72
N ILE A 303 1.70 -12.58 8.83
CA ILE A 303 1.81 -11.53 7.79
C ILE A 303 2.63 -11.97 6.56
N GLY A 304 3.48 -12.99 6.69
CA GLY A 304 4.33 -13.50 5.61
C GLY A 304 3.52 -14.15 4.49
N ASN A 305 2.44 -14.87 4.85
CA ASN A 305 1.58 -15.60 3.92
C ASN A 305 0.54 -14.71 3.21
N LEU A 306 0.48 -13.42 3.55
CA LEU A 306 -0.46 -12.44 2.96
C LEU A 306 0.15 -11.61 1.82
N ARG A 307 1.25 -12.10 1.24
CA ARG A 307 1.94 -11.46 0.13
C ARG A 307 1.82 -12.31 -1.12
N LEU A 308 1.58 -11.66 -2.27
CA LEU A 308 1.70 -12.30 -3.58
C LEU A 308 3.18 -12.62 -3.78
N LEU A 309 3.52 -13.91 -3.69
CA LEU A 309 4.89 -14.39 -3.74
C LEU A 309 5.80 -13.83 -2.64
N PHE A 310 7.00 -14.37 -2.57
CA PHE A 310 8.05 -13.92 -1.66
C PHE A 310 8.77 -12.66 -2.22
N HIS A 311 8.01 -11.68 -2.72
CA HIS A 311 8.51 -10.40 -3.22
C HIS A 311 7.92 -9.23 -2.41
N ASN A 312 8.66 -8.12 -2.33
CA ASN A 312 8.20 -6.91 -1.63
C ASN A 312 7.08 -6.18 -2.41
N PHE A 313 6.29 -5.32 -1.73
CA PHE A 313 5.16 -4.54 -2.28
C PHE A 313 3.87 -5.29 -2.65
N ASN A 314 3.74 -6.52 -2.17
CA ASN A 314 2.74 -7.43 -2.71
C ASN A 314 1.65 -7.81 -1.72
N TYR A 315 1.25 -6.93 -0.80
CA TYR A 315 0.13 -7.26 0.09
C TYR A 315 -1.15 -7.42 -0.72
N VAL A 316 -1.83 -8.54 -0.51
CA VAL A 316 -3.05 -8.88 -1.25
C VAL A 316 -4.31 -8.73 -0.41
N ALA A 317 -5.40 -8.31 -1.04
CA ALA A 317 -6.74 -8.40 -0.50
C ALA A 317 -7.24 -9.85 -0.65
N PRO A 318 -7.50 -10.59 0.44
CA PRO A 318 -7.96 -11.97 0.34
C PRO A 318 -9.42 -12.06 -0.13
N ILE A 319 -9.78 -13.11 -0.87
CA ILE A 319 -11.19 -13.39 -1.26
C ILE A 319 -11.98 -14.06 -0.12
N HIS A 320 -11.30 -14.76 0.79
CA HIS A 320 -11.95 -15.61 1.79
C HIS A 320 -11.51 -15.26 3.21
N LYS A 321 -12.42 -15.42 4.17
CA LYS A 321 -12.19 -15.19 5.60
C LYS A 321 -11.33 -16.28 6.25
N HIS A 322 -11.46 -17.51 5.75
CA HIS A 322 -10.77 -18.70 6.24
C HIS A 322 -10.26 -19.51 5.05
N ASP A 323 -8.96 -19.79 5.05
CA ASP A 323 -8.35 -20.89 4.30
C ASP A 323 -7.03 -21.24 5.00
N ALA A 324 -6.88 -22.50 5.43
CA ALA A 324 -5.90 -22.85 6.46
C ALA A 324 -4.44 -22.90 5.97
N ILE A 325 -4.18 -22.70 4.66
CA ILE A 325 -2.84 -22.90 4.07
C ILE A 325 -2.50 -21.88 2.97
N TRP A 326 -3.46 -21.43 2.15
CA TRP A 326 -3.20 -20.57 0.98
C TRP A 326 -4.10 -19.33 0.95
N VAL A 327 -3.54 -18.17 0.65
CA VAL A 327 -4.29 -16.90 0.49
C VAL A 327 -4.55 -16.67 -0.99
N TYR A 328 -5.82 -16.72 -1.40
CA TYR A 328 -6.23 -16.32 -2.74
C TYR A 328 -6.50 -14.81 -2.78
N GLU A 329 -5.78 -14.09 -3.64
CA GLU A 329 -5.99 -12.67 -3.89
C GLU A 329 -7.28 -12.39 -4.64
N HIS A 330 -7.86 -11.21 -4.41
CA HIS A 330 -9.07 -10.80 -5.08
C HIS A 330 -8.86 -10.67 -6.60
N LYS A 331 -9.80 -11.17 -7.40
CA LYS A 331 -9.80 -11.12 -8.88
C LYS A 331 -9.66 -9.72 -9.51
N ASN A 332 -9.78 -8.67 -8.71
CA ASN A 332 -9.67 -7.27 -9.13
C ASN A 332 -8.31 -6.68 -8.74
N MET A 333 -7.42 -7.45 -8.11
CA MET A 333 -6.05 -7.02 -7.89
C MET A 333 -5.36 -6.89 -9.25
N GLU A 334 -4.59 -5.82 -9.40
CA GLU A 334 -3.87 -5.51 -10.62
C GLU A 334 -2.53 -4.85 -10.25
N VAL A 335 -1.62 -4.77 -11.21
CA VAL A 335 -0.29 -4.20 -11.02
C VAL A 335 -0.24 -2.81 -11.64
N ILE A 336 0.27 -1.84 -10.88
CA ILE A 336 0.54 -0.48 -11.35
C ILE A 336 1.95 -0.06 -10.97
N GLU A 337 2.47 0.91 -11.69
CA GLU A 337 3.75 1.52 -11.34
C GLU A 337 3.68 2.19 -9.95
N PHE A 338 4.74 2.03 -9.16
CA PHE A 338 4.78 2.42 -7.76
C PHE A 338 4.50 3.90 -7.54
N TYR A 339 4.93 4.80 -8.42
CA TYR A 339 4.62 6.23 -8.28
C TYR A 339 3.11 6.51 -8.34
N LYS A 340 2.33 5.75 -9.11
CA LYS A 340 0.86 5.88 -9.18
C LYS A 340 0.24 5.43 -7.86
N TYR A 341 0.71 4.30 -7.33
CA TYR A 341 0.33 3.81 -6.02
C TYR A 341 0.63 4.85 -4.92
N LEU A 342 1.87 5.34 -4.88
CA LEU A 342 2.35 6.30 -3.90
C LEU A 342 1.54 7.60 -3.96
N PHE A 343 1.20 8.09 -5.16
CA PHE A 343 0.37 9.28 -5.31
C PHE A 343 -1.00 9.13 -4.64
N MET A 344 -1.67 7.98 -4.84
CA MET A 344 -2.96 7.69 -4.19
C MET A 344 -2.82 7.60 -2.66
N VAL A 345 -1.76 6.98 -2.17
CA VAL A 345 -1.47 6.88 -0.72
C VAL A 345 -1.21 8.25 -0.10
N LEU A 346 -0.43 9.10 -0.78
CA LEU A 346 -0.13 10.46 -0.32
C LEU A 346 -1.40 11.31 -0.26
N LEU A 347 -2.25 11.23 -1.29
CA LEU A 347 -3.54 11.95 -1.32
C LEU A 347 -4.41 11.61 -0.10
N LEU A 348 -4.63 10.32 0.17
CA LEU A 348 -5.44 9.87 1.30
C LEU A 348 -4.80 10.21 2.65
N THR A 349 -3.47 10.13 2.75
CA THR A 349 -2.74 10.51 3.96
C THR A 349 -2.90 12.00 4.27
N ILE A 350 -2.81 12.87 3.26
CA ILE A 350 -3.00 14.32 3.40
C ILE A 350 -4.42 14.64 3.87
N LEU A 351 -5.43 13.99 3.27
CA LEU A 351 -6.83 14.18 3.67
C LEU A 351 -7.08 13.71 5.11
N PHE A 352 -6.53 12.57 5.49
CA PHE A 352 -6.67 12.05 6.86
C PHE A 352 -5.99 12.96 7.89
N VAL A 353 -4.78 13.46 7.60
CA VAL A 353 -4.12 14.48 8.43
C VAL A 353 -4.98 15.75 8.52
N GLY A 354 -5.56 16.19 7.41
CA GLY A 354 -6.50 17.32 7.37
C GLY A 354 -7.67 17.16 8.35
N PHE A 355 -8.29 15.99 8.35
CA PHE A 355 -9.35 15.60 9.28
C PHE A 355 -8.87 15.63 10.73
N CYS A 356 -7.75 14.97 11.05
CA CYS A 356 -7.23 14.90 12.41
C CYS A 356 -6.90 16.29 12.96
N VAL A 357 -6.22 17.13 12.17
CA VAL A 357 -5.87 18.50 12.57
C VAL A 357 -7.13 19.33 12.80
N ALA A 358 -8.15 19.22 11.93
CA ALA A 358 -9.41 19.96 12.10
C ALA A 358 -10.14 19.55 13.39
N LEU A 359 -10.19 18.25 13.70
CA LEU A 359 -10.82 17.74 14.92
C LEU A 359 -10.08 18.20 16.18
N VAL A 360 -8.76 18.03 16.23
CA VAL A 360 -7.94 18.45 17.38
C VAL A 360 -8.03 19.96 17.59
N GLN A 361 -8.01 20.75 16.52
CA GLN A 361 -8.15 22.20 16.60
C GLN A 361 -9.53 22.61 17.13
N LEU A 362 -10.61 21.93 16.72
CA LEU A 362 -11.94 22.18 17.25
C LEU A 362 -12.02 21.89 18.75
N ILE A 363 -11.46 20.76 19.20
CA ILE A 363 -11.39 20.39 20.61
C ILE A 363 -10.61 21.44 21.40
N SER A 364 -9.45 21.87 20.88
CA SER A 364 -8.63 22.94 21.47
C SER A 364 -9.39 24.27 21.55
N ALA A 365 -10.19 24.59 20.53
CA ALA A 365 -11.00 25.80 20.55
C ALA A 365 -12.10 25.74 21.62
N ILE A 366 -12.74 24.59 21.81
CA ILE A 366 -13.83 24.42 22.80
C ILE A 366 -13.26 24.37 24.23
N VAL A 367 -12.24 23.55 24.45
CA VAL A 367 -11.66 23.29 25.77
C VAL A 367 -10.61 24.35 26.11
N ASN A 368 -10.93 25.27 27.02
CA ASN A 368 -10.06 26.39 27.41
C ASN A 368 -8.84 25.99 28.27
N LYS A 369 -8.58 24.70 28.49
CA LYS A 369 -7.46 24.20 29.32
C LYS A 369 -6.60 23.24 28.49
N GLU A 370 -5.30 23.51 28.45
CA GLU A 370 -4.33 22.77 27.63
C GLU A 370 -4.34 21.26 27.90
N ILE A 371 -4.11 20.86 29.16
CA ILE A 371 -4.03 19.44 29.55
C ILE A 371 -5.36 18.72 29.30
N ILE A 372 -6.48 19.40 29.56
CA ILE A 372 -7.81 18.82 29.34
C ILE A 372 -8.06 18.65 27.83
N SER A 373 -7.66 19.61 27.00
CA SER A 373 -7.79 19.49 25.54
C SER A 373 -6.99 18.30 25.00
N PHE A 374 -5.80 18.04 25.56
CA PHE A 374 -5.00 16.88 25.20
C PHE A 374 -5.72 15.57 25.57
N ALA A 375 -6.16 15.44 26.83
CA ALA A 375 -6.85 14.25 27.33
C ALA A 375 -8.17 13.99 26.57
N VAL A 376 -8.96 15.03 26.32
CA VAL A 376 -10.20 14.93 25.53
C VAL A 376 -9.91 14.55 24.08
N GLY A 377 -8.84 15.08 23.48
CA GLY A 377 -8.38 14.68 22.15
C GLY A 377 -8.10 13.19 22.06
N ILE A 378 -7.28 12.66 22.98
CA ILE A 378 -6.98 11.22 23.05
C ILE A 378 -8.26 10.42 23.26
N GLY A 379 -9.11 10.83 24.21
CA GLY A 379 -10.37 10.15 24.51
C GLY A 379 -11.30 10.05 23.30
N ILE A 380 -11.48 11.15 22.55
CA ILE A 380 -12.34 11.16 21.36
C ILE A 380 -11.79 10.26 20.27
N PHE A 381 -10.48 10.27 19.99
CA PHE A 381 -9.90 9.35 19.01
C PHE A 381 -9.99 7.90 19.46
N ALA A 382 -9.72 7.60 20.74
CA ALA A 382 -9.84 6.24 21.27
C ALA A 382 -11.27 5.70 21.15
N ILE A 383 -12.27 6.49 21.58
CA ILE A 383 -13.70 6.14 21.46
C ILE A 383 -14.08 6.01 19.99
N GLY A 384 -13.68 6.97 19.15
CA GLY A 384 -13.96 6.95 17.71
C GLY A 384 -13.44 5.67 17.03
N ILE A 385 -12.20 5.27 17.35
CA ILE A 385 -11.60 4.02 16.84
C ILE A 385 -12.35 2.80 17.38
N LEU A 386 -12.62 2.74 18.69
CA LEU A 386 -13.29 1.60 19.32
C LEU A 386 -14.69 1.38 18.77
N VAL A 387 -15.49 2.44 18.70
CA VAL A 387 -16.86 2.42 18.15
C VAL A 387 -16.84 2.07 16.65
N SER A 388 -15.80 2.49 15.93
CA SER A 388 -15.73 2.26 14.49
C SER A 388 -15.01 0.97 14.08
N SER A 389 -14.33 0.30 15.02
CA SER A 389 -13.58 -0.94 14.78
C SER A 389 -14.44 -2.07 14.18
N PRO A 390 -15.69 -2.31 14.64
CA PRO A 390 -16.56 -3.31 14.02
C PRO A 390 -16.78 -3.04 12.53
N PHE A 391 -16.80 -1.77 12.11
CA PHE A 391 -17.02 -1.43 10.72
C PHE A 391 -15.83 -1.74 9.78
N LYS A 392 -14.72 -2.25 10.33
CA LYS A 392 -13.53 -2.59 9.55
C LYS A 392 -13.62 -3.96 8.87
N TYR A 393 -14.53 -4.86 9.26
CA TYR A 393 -14.40 -6.30 8.96
C TYR A 393 -15.50 -6.92 8.08
N ASP A 394 -16.71 -6.37 8.06
CA ASP A 394 -17.84 -6.97 7.30
C ASP A 394 -18.01 -6.33 5.90
N GLU A 395 -19.11 -6.61 5.18
CA GLU A 395 -19.34 -6.15 3.79
C GLU A 395 -20.08 -4.80 3.68
N HIS A 396 -20.30 -4.10 4.79
CA HIS A 396 -21.04 -2.84 4.77
C HIS A 396 -20.14 -1.66 4.43
N LEU A 397 -20.68 -0.59 3.87
CA LEU A 397 -19.86 0.59 3.58
C LEU A 397 -19.41 1.29 4.87
N ASN A 398 -18.09 1.34 5.12
CA ASN A 398 -17.56 2.08 6.27
C ASN A 398 -17.46 3.58 5.98
N LEU A 399 -18.29 4.36 6.67
CA LEU A 399 -18.34 5.83 6.57
C LEU A 399 -17.63 6.54 7.73
N SER A 400 -17.01 5.80 8.65
CA SER A 400 -16.32 6.43 9.77
C SER A 400 -14.95 6.94 9.34
N PRO A 401 -14.63 8.23 9.52
CA PRO A 401 -13.30 8.74 9.23
C PRO A 401 -12.23 8.14 10.16
N PHE A 402 -12.61 7.61 11.33
CA PHE A 402 -11.68 7.05 12.33
C PHE A 402 -11.07 5.70 11.93
N THR A 403 -11.57 5.07 10.86
CA THR A 403 -11.04 3.80 10.33
C THR A 403 -10.19 3.98 9.08
N MET A 404 -9.98 5.22 8.63
CA MET A 404 -9.30 5.56 7.38
C MET A 404 -7.83 5.93 7.62
N GLU A 405 -7.22 5.47 8.72
CA GLU A 405 -5.89 5.89 9.16
C GLU A 405 -4.74 5.29 8.33
N ASN A 406 -5.00 4.26 7.53
CA ASN A 406 -4.01 3.56 6.73
C ASN A 406 -4.35 3.63 5.24
N ALA A 407 -3.85 4.69 4.59
CA ALA A 407 -4.03 4.92 3.16
C ALA A 407 -3.56 3.75 2.30
N SER A 408 -2.41 3.15 2.62
CA SER A 408 -1.87 1.99 1.90
C SER A 408 -2.86 0.83 1.89
N ARG A 409 -3.43 0.50 3.06
CA ARG A 409 -4.41 -0.58 3.20
C ARG A 409 -5.71 -0.35 2.43
N ILE A 410 -6.15 0.89 2.33
CA ILE A 410 -7.31 1.28 1.52
C ILE A 410 -7.00 1.03 0.03
N ILE A 411 -5.86 1.50 -0.48
CA ILE A 411 -5.50 1.38 -1.91
C ILE A 411 -5.34 -0.07 -2.36
N ILE A 412 -4.82 -0.95 -1.50
CA ILE A 412 -4.71 -2.39 -1.81
C ILE A 412 -6.02 -3.17 -1.57
N GLY A 413 -7.10 -2.52 -1.13
CA GLY A 413 -8.39 -3.18 -0.92
C GLY A 413 -8.47 -4.08 0.32
N THR A 414 -7.64 -3.83 1.34
CA THR A 414 -7.65 -4.60 2.60
C THR A 414 -8.44 -3.93 3.71
N TYR A 415 -9.03 -2.76 3.45
CA TYR A 415 -9.99 -2.10 4.32
C TYR A 415 -11.37 -2.14 3.67
N ASN A 416 -12.39 -2.23 4.52
CA ASN A 416 -13.79 -2.22 4.14
C ASN A 416 -14.28 -0.80 3.76
N VAL A 417 -13.52 -0.11 2.91
CA VAL A 417 -13.82 1.20 2.34
C VAL A 417 -13.05 1.37 1.04
N THR A 418 -13.65 2.07 0.07
CA THR A 418 -12.95 2.43 -1.17
C THR A 418 -12.19 3.73 -1.02
N GLY A 419 -11.16 3.94 -1.83
CA GLY A 419 -10.42 5.19 -1.88
C GLY A 419 -11.30 6.38 -2.24
N LEU A 420 -12.28 6.21 -3.14
CA LEU A 420 -13.27 7.24 -3.47
C LEU A 420 -14.10 7.65 -2.25
N VAL A 421 -14.64 6.67 -1.52
CA VAL A 421 -15.43 6.92 -0.32
C VAL A 421 -14.59 7.58 0.75
N SER A 422 -13.34 7.14 0.93
CA SER A 422 -12.41 7.79 1.87
C SER A 422 -12.14 9.25 1.50
N VAL A 423 -11.94 9.59 0.22
CA VAL A 423 -11.79 10.99 -0.22
C VAL A 423 -13.02 11.81 0.17
N ILE A 424 -14.22 11.31 -0.14
CA ILE A 424 -15.48 12.02 0.14
C ILE A 424 -15.68 12.20 1.64
N VAL A 425 -15.58 11.13 2.42
CA VAL A 425 -15.81 11.15 3.88
C VAL A 425 -14.81 12.07 4.56
N LEU A 426 -13.51 11.95 4.27
CA LEU A 426 -12.48 12.77 4.89
C LEU A 426 -12.63 14.25 4.51
N PHE A 427 -12.96 14.55 3.25
CA PHE A 427 -13.19 15.91 2.81
C PHE A 427 -14.43 16.53 3.48
N VAL A 428 -15.57 15.84 3.44
CA VAL A 428 -16.84 16.34 3.99
C VAL A 428 -16.75 16.50 5.51
N THR A 429 -16.20 15.51 6.23
CA THR A 429 -16.05 15.60 7.68
C THR A 429 -15.10 16.73 8.09
N THR A 430 -13.98 16.91 7.36
CA THR A 430 -13.07 18.06 7.56
C THR A 430 -13.80 19.38 7.34
N ALA A 431 -14.56 19.53 6.25
CA ALA A 431 -15.30 20.76 5.95
C ALA A 431 -16.35 21.08 7.03
N ILE A 432 -17.06 20.07 7.55
CA ILE A 432 -18.02 20.22 8.66
C ILE A 432 -17.30 20.70 9.91
N LEU A 433 -16.20 20.05 10.31
CA LEU A 433 -15.42 20.42 11.50
C LEU A 433 -14.87 21.84 11.41
N LEU A 434 -14.35 22.25 10.24
CA LEU A 434 -13.88 23.60 10.01
C LEU A 434 -15.01 24.63 10.06
N THR A 435 -16.18 24.31 9.50
CA THR A 435 -17.36 25.18 9.53
C THR A 435 -17.85 25.38 10.97
N LEU A 436 -17.96 24.30 11.74
CA LEU A 436 -18.31 24.34 13.17
C LEU A 436 -17.29 25.16 13.97
N GLY A 437 -16.00 24.91 13.76
CA GLY A 437 -14.92 25.63 14.41
C GLY A 437 -14.92 27.13 14.10
N CYS A 438 -15.11 27.50 12.82
CA CYS A 438 -15.22 28.90 12.42
C CYS A 438 -16.44 29.59 13.03
N ARG A 439 -17.61 28.92 13.05
CA ARG A 439 -18.83 29.45 13.67
C ARG A 439 -18.66 29.66 15.16
N TYR A 440 -18.11 28.68 15.86
CA TYR A 440 -17.83 28.75 17.29
C TYR A 440 -16.83 29.87 17.61
N PHE A 441 -15.69 29.90 16.92
CA PHE A 441 -14.63 30.88 17.14
C PHE A 441 -15.06 32.33 16.83
N ARG A 442 -16.02 32.51 15.92
CA ARG A 442 -16.62 33.83 15.67
C ARG A 442 -17.41 34.36 16.87
N ARG A 443 -18.14 33.49 17.58
CA ARG A 443 -19.00 33.85 18.73
C ARG A 443 -18.27 33.82 20.07
N LYS A 444 -17.13 33.13 20.15
CA LYS A 444 -16.36 32.99 21.38
C LYS A 444 -15.90 34.36 21.91
N GLU A 445 -16.20 34.64 23.17
CA GLU A 445 -15.62 35.75 23.92
C GLU A 445 -14.18 35.39 24.32
N ILE A 446 -13.25 36.31 24.10
CA ILE A 446 -11.80 36.06 24.21
C ILE A 446 -11.14 37.02 25.19
#